data_AF-A0A8B3NZF6-F1
#
_entry.id   AF-A0A8B3NZF6-F1
#
_cell.length_a   1.000
_cell.length_b   1.000
_cell.length_c   1.000
_cell.angle_alpha   90.00
_cell.angle_beta   90.00
_cell.angle_gamma   90.00
#
_symmetry.space_group_name_H-M   'P 1'
#
loop_
_entity.id
_entity.type
_entity.pdbx_description
1 polymer ?
#
loop_
_entity_poly.entity_id
_entity_poly.type
_entity_poly.pdbx_seq_one_letter_code
_entity_poly.pdbx_strand_id
1 'polypeptide(L)'
;MAGGDDDVAKAISRYGSPKGVARALREAQATISTGLKRAKPDPKDEKAMAEWRKAEGIPDDPTGYKLPEAVQKRLTDEDKPILSSFTEFAHAKGARPDVVDIASEWYIEMAEAAQAKQAEEDKIASEEAEDVLRKDWAHGEYKANTTIARRFIEGIPGVGAKWAEARIDGKRLGDMPEFIAWAADMGREKFGDVAFTSSDSERKHTARKEEIEKIIGTDEYYEKGLDKEYAAILEKELKRKK
;
A
#
# COMPACT_ATOMS: atom_id res chain seq x y z
N MET A 1 -63.56 -30.35 2.25
CA MET A 1 -62.23 -29.72 2.14
C MET A 1 -61.38 -30.30 1.02
N ALA A 2 -61.41 -31.61 0.73
CA ALA A 2 -60.66 -32.17 -0.41
C ALA A 2 -61.48 -32.33 -1.71
N GLY A 3 -62.81 -32.18 -1.68
CA GLY A 3 -63.62 -32.16 -2.92
C GLY A 3 -63.61 -33.45 -3.75
N GLY A 4 -63.13 -34.58 -3.20
CA GLY A 4 -62.95 -35.83 -3.94
C GLY A 4 -61.56 -36.01 -4.56
N ASP A 5 -60.63 -35.10 -4.31
CA ASP A 5 -59.23 -35.22 -4.74
C ASP A 5 -58.41 -35.93 -3.65
N ASP A 6 -57.96 -37.16 -3.98
CA ASP A 6 -57.22 -38.03 -3.07
C ASP A 6 -55.83 -37.46 -2.71
N ASP A 7 -55.20 -36.71 -3.62
CA ASP A 7 -53.90 -36.08 -3.38
C ASP A 7 -54.05 -34.91 -2.40
N VAL A 8 -55.11 -34.11 -2.57
CA VAL A 8 -55.45 -33.04 -1.63
C VAL A 8 -55.86 -33.62 -0.27
N ALA A 9 -56.59 -34.74 -0.24
CA ALA A 9 -56.93 -35.42 1.00
C ALA A 9 -55.69 -35.91 1.76
N LYS A 10 -54.72 -36.49 1.04
CA LYS A 10 -53.44 -36.95 1.59
C LYS A 10 -52.52 -35.79 2.01
N ALA A 11 -52.61 -34.64 1.36
CA ALA A 11 -51.88 -33.43 1.77
C ALA A 11 -52.48 -32.82 3.05
N ILE A 12 -53.81 -32.72 3.12
CA ILE A 12 -54.53 -32.16 4.27
C ILE A 12 -54.39 -33.05 5.51
N SER A 13 -54.36 -34.38 5.36
CA SER A 13 -54.22 -35.32 6.48
C SER A 13 -52.93 -35.13 7.30
N ARG A 14 -51.88 -34.54 6.69
CA ARG A 14 -50.59 -34.26 7.34
C ARG A 14 -50.67 -33.19 8.44
N TYR A 15 -51.70 -32.34 8.42
CA TYR A 15 -51.81 -31.19 9.32
C TYR A 15 -52.65 -31.46 10.58
N GLY A 16 -53.18 -32.68 10.73
CA GLY A 16 -53.85 -33.18 11.95
C GLY A 16 -55.17 -32.50 12.34
N SER A 17 -55.47 -31.30 11.82
CA SER A 17 -56.72 -30.57 12.05
C SER A 17 -56.95 -29.46 11.01
N PRO A 18 -58.19 -28.99 10.81
CA PRO A 18 -58.48 -27.80 9.99
C PRO A 18 -57.73 -26.54 10.46
N LYS A 19 -57.53 -26.39 11.77
CA LYS A 19 -56.75 -25.29 12.35
C LYS A 19 -55.27 -25.37 11.96
N GLY A 20 -54.72 -26.58 11.86
CA GLY A 20 -53.36 -26.82 11.37
C GLY A 20 -53.17 -26.41 9.91
N VAL A 21 -54.16 -26.71 9.05
CA VAL A 21 -54.16 -26.29 7.64
C VAL A 21 -54.21 -24.76 7.51
N ALA A 22 -55.11 -24.10 8.26
CA ALA A 22 -55.23 -22.64 8.23
C ALA A 22 -53.96 -21.94 8.71
N ARG A 23 -53.28 -22.49 9.73
CA ARG A 23 -51.99 -22.00 10.21
C ARG A 23 -50.90 -22.15 9.16
N ALA A 24 -50.77 -23.34 8.55
CA ALA A 24 -49.80 -23.59 7.49
C ALA A 24 -50.02 -22.68 6.27
N LEU A 25 -51.28 -22.45 5.88
CA LEU A 25 -51.62 -21.54 4.80
C LEU A 25 -51.21 -20.09 5.13
N ARG A 26 -51.50 -19.63 6.37
CA ARG A 26 -51.13 -18.30 6.83
C ARG A 26 -49.61 -18.12 6.90
N GLU A 27 -48.88 -19.12 7.36
CA GLU A 27 -47.41 -19.11 7.41
C GLU A 27 -46.82 -19.10 5.99
N ALA A 28 -47.33 -19.93 5.07
CA ALA A 28 -46.92 -19.91 3.67
C ALA A 28 -47.22 -18.56 2.99
N GLN A 29 -48.40 -17.99 3.23
CA GLN A 29 -48.75 -16.65 2.73
C GLN A 29 -47.86 -15.57 3.33
N ALA A 30 -47.51 -15.67 4.62
CA ALA A 30 -46.56 -14.76 5.25
C ALA A 30 -45.19 -14.87 4.59
N THR A 31 -44.66 -16.09 4.37
CA THR A 31 -43.39 -16.33 3.67
C THR A 31 -43.40 -15.81 2.23
N ILE A 32 -44.49 -16.03 1.50
CA ILE A 32 -44.69 -15.49 0.14
C ILE A 32 -44.72 -13.96 0.18
N SER A 33 -45.43 -13.37 1.14
CA SER A 33 -45.56 -11.92 1.31
C SER A 33 -44.26 -11.24 1.75
N THR A 34 -43.39 -11.96 2.48
CA THR A 34 -42.04 -11.51 2.84
C THR A 34 -41.02 -11.69 1.70
N GLY A 35 -41.46 -12.24 0.55
CA GLY A 35 -40.66 -12.43 -0.65
C GLY A 35 -40.05 -13.82 -0.72
N LEU A 36 -40.73 -14.75 -1.40
CA LEU A 36 -40.05 -15.93 -1.93
C LEU A 36 -39.02 -15.43 -2.96
N LYS A 37 -37.73 -15.62 -2.67
CA LYS A 37 -36.64 -15.25 -3.60
C LYS A 37 -36.93 -15.90 -4.96
N ARG A 38 -37.12 -15.09 -5.99
CA ARG A 38 -37.38 -15.62 -7.33
C ARG A 38 -36.13 -16.36 -7.79
N ALA A 39 -36.31 -17.61 -8.23
CA ALA A 39 -35.22 -18.37 -8.84
C ALA A 39 -34.63 -17.54 -9.99
N LYS A 40 -33.31 -17.47 -10.04
CA LYS A 40 -32.60 -16.78 -11.12
C LYS A 40 -32.97 -17.45 -12.45
N PRO A 41 -33.48 -16.70 -13.45
CA PRO A 41 -33.86 -17.26 -14.74
C PRO A 41 -32.64 -17.67 -15.57
N ASP A 42 -32.88 -18.37 -16.68
CA ASP A 42 -31.81 -18.73 -17.63
C ASP A 42 -31.15 -17.45 -18.16
N PRO A 43 -29.82 -17.30 -18.07
CA PRO A 43 -29.10 -16.15 -18.60
C PRO A 43 -29.35 -15.85 -20.08
N LYS A 44 -29.79 -16.85 -20.87
CA LYS A 44 -30.13 -16.69 -22.30
C LYS A 44 -31.48 -16.02 -22.52
N ASP A 45 -32.35 -15.98 -21.52
CA ASP A 45 -33.62 -15.25 -21.57
C ASP A 45 -33.41 -13.83 -21.04
N GLU A 46 -32.98 -12.93 -21.93
CA GLU A 46 -32.65 -11.54 -21.60
C GLU A 46 -33.83 -10.79 -20.98
N LYS A 47 -35.06 -11.07 -21.43
CA LYS A 47 -36.26 -10.41 -20.92
C LYS A 47 -36.60 -10.88 -19.51
N ALA A 48 -36.59 -12.19 -19.27
CA ALA A 48 -36.81 -12.73 -17.93
C ALA A 48 -35.71 -12.29 -16.96
N MET A 49 -34.46 -12.23 -17.42
CA MET A 49 -33.34 -11.72 -16.64
C MET A 49 -33.48 -10.23 -16.29
N ALA A 50 -33.92 -9.38 -17.22
CA ALA A 50 -34.14 -7.96 -16.96
C ALA A 50 -35.28 -7.73 -15.94
N GLU A 51 -36.40 -8.44 -16.10
CA GLU A 51 -37.52 -8.37 -15.15
C GLU A 51 -37.13 -8.89 -13.74
N TRP A 52 -36.33 -9.96 -13.69
CA TRP A 52 -35.80 -10.49 -12.44
C TRP A 52 -34.84 -9.52 -11.76
N ARG A 53 -33.88 -8.94 -12.50
CA ARG A 53 -32.95 -7.93 -11.97
C ARG A 53 -33.69 -6.75 -11.37
N LYS A 54 -34.66 -6.19 -12.11
CA LYS A 54 -35.50 -5.10 -11.64
C LYS A 54 -36.30 -5.47 -10.38
N ALA A 55 -36.82 -6.69 -10.30
CA ALA A 55 -37.57 -7.17 -9.13
C ALA A 55 -36.68 -7.35 -7.88
N GLU A 56 -35.42 -7.75 -8.06
CA GLU A 56 -34.44 -7.91 -6.99
C GLU A 56 -33.68 -6.60 -6.67
N GLY A 57 -34.02 -5.49 -7.34
CA GLY A 57 -33.38 -4.18 -7.13
C GLY A 57 -31.95 -4.11 -7.67
N ILE A 58 -31.56 -5.02 -8.56
CA ILE A 58 -30.26 -5.01 -9.22
C ILE A 58 -30.26 -3.87 -10.24
N PRO A 59 -29.25 -2.99 -10.26
CA PRO A 59 -29.14 -1.91 -11.24
C PRO A 59 -29.11 -2.45 -12.67
N ASP A 60 -29.49 -1.61 -13.64
CA ASP A 60 -29.43 -1.97 -15.07
C ASP A 60 -27.99 -2.08 -15.60
N ASP A 61 -27.04 -1.45 -14.90
CA ASP A 61 -25.64 -1.38 -15.26
C ASP A 61 -24.73 -1.49 -14.01
N PRO A 62 -23.48 -1.98 -14.15
CA PRO A 62 -22.58 -2.17 -13.01
C PRO A 62 -22.15 -0.87 -12.30
N THR A 63 -22.26 0.29 -12.95
CA THR A 63 -21.95 1.59 -12.34
C THR A 63 -23.10 2.11 -11.46
N GLY A 64 -24.29 1.51 -11.59
CA GLY A 64 -25.47 1.84 -10.80
C GLY A 64 -25.45 1.32 -9.36
N TYR A 65 -24.47 0.49 -8.96
CA TYR A 65 -24.31 0.11 -7.56
C TYR A 65 -23.86 1.32 -6.72
N LYS A 66 -24.62 1.62 -5.68
CA LYS A 66 -24.31 2.71 -4.75
C LYS A 66 -23.55 2.15 -3.56
N LEU A 67 -22.22 2.25 -3.60
CA LEU A 67 -21.39 1.83 -2.47
C LEU A 67 -21.76 2.62 -1.19
N PRO A 68 -21.64 2.01 0.01
CA PRO A 68 -21.88 2.70 1.27
C PRO A 68 -21.05 3.97 1.42
N GLU A 69 -21.59 5.00 2.09
CA GLU A 69 -20.86 6.27 2.30
C GLU A 69 -19.55 6.06 3.07
N ALA A 70 -19.53 5.11 4.00
CA ALA A 70 -18.32 4.72 4.74
C ALA A 70 -17.22 4.20 3.81
N VAL A 71 -17.57 3.42 2.78
CA VAL A 71 -16.67 2.91 1.74
C VAL A 71 -16.19 4.06 0.86
N GLN A 72 -17.11 4.92 0.40
CA GLN A 72 -16.77 6.05 -0.48
C GLN A 72 -15.75 7.01 0.15
N LYS A 73 -15.84 7.26 1.47
CA LYS A 73 -14.92 8.14 2.20
C LYS A 73 -13.52 7.55 2.40
N ARG A 74 -13.39 6.23 2.36
CA ARG A 74 -12.14 5.48 2.62
C ARG A 74 -11.45 5.01 1.34
N LEU A 75 -12.12 5.16 0.20
CA LEU A 75 -11.65 4.73 -1.10
C LEU A 75 -10.39 5.50 -1.53
N THR A 76 -9.32 4.77 -1.83
CA THR A 76 -8.13 5.34 -2.45
C THR A 76 -8.23 5.31 -3.98
N ASP A 77 -7.32 5.98 -4.68
CA ASP A 77 -7.26 5.90 -6.15
C ASP A 77 -6.90 4.49 -6.65
N GLU A 78 -6.17 3.71 -5.85
CA GLU A 78 -5.79 2.33 -6.17
C GLU A 78 -6.99 1.36 -6.05
N ASP A 79 -7.95 1.68 -5.18
CA ASP A 79 -9.16 0.86 -4.97
C ASP A 79 -10.20 1.01 -6.10
N LYS A 80 -10.23 2.17 -6.77
CA LYS A 80 -11.21 2.48 -7.83
C LYS A 80 -11.27 1.41 -8.94
N PRO A 81 -10.15 1.00 -9.58
CA PRO A 81 -10.20 -0.03 -10.62
C PRO A 81 -10.61 -1.40 -10.07
N ILE A 82 -10.23 -1.73 -8.84
CA ILE A 82 -10.58 -3.01 -8.20
C ILE A 82 -12.08 -3.07 -7.95
N LEU A 83 -12.65 -2.01 -7.38
CA LEU A 83 -14.09 -1.93 -7.12
C LEU A 83 -14.91 -1.85 -8.40
N SER A 84 -14.42 -1.19 -9.45
CA SER A 84 -15.07 -1.21 -10.77
C SER A 84 -15.12 -2.64 -11.34
N SER A 85 -14.01 -3.38 -11.26
CA SER A 85 -13.98 -4.79 -11.69
C SER A 85 -14.91 -5.66 -10.85
N PHE A 86 -14.99 -5.40 -9.55
CA PHE A 86 -15.90 -6.10 -8.65
C PHE A 86 -17.37 -5.84 -8.99
N THR A 87 -17.79 -4.60 -9.22
CA THR A 87 -19.19 -4.28 -9.56
C THR A 87 -19.60 -4.84 -10.93
N GLU A 88 -18.69 -4.89 -11.90
CA GLU A 88 -18.90 -5.61 -13.17
C GLU A 88 -19.15 -7.11 -12.96
N PHE A 89 -18.28 -7.76 -12.18
CA PHE A 89 -18.44 -9.17 -11.83
C PHE A 89 -19.76 -9.41 -11.08
N ALA A 90 -20.06 -8.58 -10.10
CA ALA A 90 -21.27 -8.65 -9.28
C ALA A 90 -22.53 -8.50 -10.16
N HIS A 91 -22.56 -7.51 -11.05
CA HIS A 91 -23.65 -7.29 -11.98
C HIS A 91 -23.87 -8.49 -12.91
N ALA A 92 -22.80 -9.04 -13.48
CA ALA A 92 -22.86 -10.23 -14.35
C ALA A 92 -23.42 -11.45 -13.60
N LYS A 93 -23.09 -11.59 -12.31
CA LYS A 93 -23.65 -12.65 -11.45
C LYS A 93 -25.06 -12.36 -10.96
N GLY A 94 -25.57 -11.14 -11.15
CA GLY A 94 -26.86 -10.73 -10.61
C GLY A 94 -26.82 -10.61 -9.09
N ALA A 95 -25.71 -10.11 -8.55
CA ALA A 95 -25.61 -9.80 -7.14
C ALA A 95 -26.57 -8.64 -6.81
N ARG A 96 -27.25 -8.75 -5.67
CA ARG A 96 -28.11 -7.68 -5.20
C ARG A 96 -27.29 -6.55 -4.57
N PRO A 97 -27.80 -5.31 -4.54
CA PRO A 97 -27.09 -4.19 -3.90
C PRO A 97 -26.64 -4.50 -2.48
N ASP A 98 -27.49 -5.14 -1.66
CA ASP A 98 -27.16 -5.48 -0.27
C ASP A 98 -25.94 -6.40 -0.15
N VAL A 99 -25.71 -7.27 -1.13
CA VAL A 99 -24.54 -8.15 -1.16
C VAL A 99 -23.29 -7.39 -1.59
N VAL A 100 -23.44 -6.49 -2.57
CA VAL A 100 -22.33 -5.64 -3.05
C VAL A 100 -21.87 -4.69 -1.96
N ASP A 101 -22.81 -4.12 -1.20
CA ASP A 101 -22.53 -3.23 -0.08
C ASP A 101 -21.66 -3.93 0.98
N ILE A 102 -22.11 -5.09 1.48
CA ILE A 102 -21.38 -5.89 2.48
C ILE A 102 -19.99 -6.29 1.99
N ALA A 103 -19.90 -6.73 0.73
CA ALA A 103 -18.63 -7.15 0.15
C ALA A 103 -17.65 -5.98 -0.04
N SER A 104 -18.16 -4.80 -0.41
CA SER A 104 -17.35 -3.59 -0.56
C SER A 104 -16.82 -3.08 0.78
N GLU A 105 -17.62 -3.16 1.85
CA GLU A 105 -17.17 -2.83 3.21
C GLU A 105 -16.07 -3.78 3.67
N TRP A 106 -16.28 -5.09 3.52
CA TRP A 106 -15.27 -6.10 3.85
C TRP A 106 -13.95 -5.89 3.08
N TYR A 107 -14.03 -5.56 1.78
CA TYR A 107 -12.84 -5.30 0.96
C TYR A 107 -12.03 -4.12 1.49
N ILE A 108 -12.68 -3.00 1.80
CA ILE A 108 -11.98 -1.82 2.33
C ILE A 108 -11.37 -2.10 3.71
N GLU A 109 -12.09 -2.78 4.59
CA GLU A 109 -11.56 -3.19 5.90
C GLU A 109 -10.33 -4.08 5.76
N MET A 110 -10.37 -5.03 4.82
CA MET A 110 -9.24 -5.92 4.54
C MET A 110 -8.05 -5.15 3.95
N ALA A 111 -8.29 -4.26 2.98
CA ALA A 111 -7.26 -3.43 2.36
C ALA A 111 -6.57 -2.54 3.39
N GLU A 112 -7.33 -1.87 4.25
CA GLU A 112 -6.76 -1.05 5.32
C GLU A 112 -6.00 -1.87 6.36
N ALA A 113 -6.53 -3.04 6.76
CA ALA A 113 -5.83 -3.93 7.67
C ALA A 113 -4.50 -4.42 7.08
N ALA A 114 -4.46 -4.72 5.78
CA ALA A 114 -3.23 -5.09 5.09
C ALA A 114 -2.22 -3.93 5.04
N GLN A 115 -2.67 -2.71 4.74
CA GLN A 115 -1.81 -1.53 4.75
C GLN A 115 -1.26 -1.22 6.15
N ALA A 116 -2.11 -1.30 7.18
CA ALA A 116 -1.71 -1.10 8.57
C ALA A 116 -0.68 -2.14 9.01
N LYS A 117 -0.91 -3.41 8.67
CA LYS A 117 0.03 -4.50 8.94
C LYS A 117 1.38 -4.27 8.23
N GLN A 118 1.35 -3.90 6.94
CA GLN A 118 2.57 -3.60 6.19
C GLN A 118 3.33 -2.43 6.81
N ALA A 119 2.64 -1.38 7.26
CA ALA A 119 3.25 -0.22 7.92
C ALA A 119 3.87 -0.58 9.28
N GLU A 120 3.25 -1.49 10.02
CA GLU A 120 3.80 -2.01 11.28
C GLU A 120 5.05 -2.88 11.03
N GLU A 121 4.98 -3.81 10.07
CA GLU A 121 6.13 -4.63 9.67
C GLU A 121 7.30 -3.77 9.17
N ASP A 122 7.00 -2.76 8.38
CA ASP A 122 7.97 -1.77 7.90
C ASP A 122 8.64 -1.01 9.07
N LYS A 123 7.85 -0.61 10.07
CA LYS A 123 8.39 0.09 11.24
C LYS A 123 9.33 -0.81 12.03
N ILE A 124 8.91 -2.04 12.31
CA ILE A 124 9.73 -3.03 13.02
C ILE A 124 11.02 -3.31 12.25
N ALA A 125 10.90 -3.55 10.94
CA ALA A 125 12.04 -3.80 10.07
C ALA A 125 13.05 -2.64 10.07
N SER A 126 12.56 -1.38 10.12
CA SER A 126 13.39 -0.19 10.18
C SER A 126 14.15 -0.07 11.51
N GLU A 127 13.46 -0.31 12.62
CA GLU A 127 14.05 -0.30 13.97
C GLU A 127 15.12 -1.40 14.10
N GLU A 128 14.80 -2.63 13.68
CA GLU A 128 15.76 -3.75 13.66
C GLU A 128 16.97 -3.45 12.77
N ALA A 129 16.75 -2.84 11.61
CA ALA A 129 17.84 -2.50 10.71
C ALA A 129 18.77 -1.44 11.30
N GLU A 130 18.20 -0.40 11.92
CA GLU A 130 18.96 0.64 12.62
C GLU A 130 19.78 0.04 13.76
N ASP A 131 19.20 -0.85 14.56
CA ASP A 131 19.90 -1.50 15.68
C ASP A 131 21.09 -2.34 15.21
N VAL A 132 20.91 -3.13 14.14
CA VAL A 132 22.01 -3.91 13.53
C VAL A 132 23.12 -2.99 13.04
N LEU A 133 22.78 -1.97 12.26
CA LEU A 133 23.76 -1.04 11.70
C LEU A 133 24.51 -0.24 12.78
N ARG A 134 23.82 0.17 13.85
CA ARG A 134 24.46 0.87 14.98
C ARG A 134 25.36 -0.03 15.80
N LYS A 135 25.08 -1.33 15.85
CA LYS A 135 25.91 -2.32 16.53
C LYS A 135 27.17 -2.66 15.73
N ASP A 136 27.02 -2.80 14.41
CA ASP A 136 28.11 -3.23 13.53
C ASP A 136 29.09 -2.10 13.18
N TRP A 137 28.62 -0.85 13.17
CA TRP A 137 29.47 0.31 12.95
C TRP A 137 29.99 0.91 14.26
N ALA A 138 31.18 1.53 14.20
CA ALA A 138 31.75 2.19 15.36
C ALA A 138 30.85 3.35 15.84
N HIS A 139 30.93 3.65 17.15
CA HIS A 139 30.08 4.66 17.76
C HIS A 139 30.23 6.02 17.06
N GLY A 140 29.10 6.56 16.58
CA GLY A 140 29.06 7.84 15.86
C GLY A 140 29.14 7.75 14.33
N GLU A 141 29.45 6.60 13.76
CA GLU A 141 29.56 6.44 12.30
C GLU A 141 28.23 6.23 11.59
N TYR A 142 27.18 5.79 12.29
CA TYR A 142 25.87 5.46 11.72
C TYR A 142 25.31 6.54 10.80
N LYS A 143 25.29 7.79 11.27
CA LYS A 143 24.78 8.92 10.49
C LYS A 143 25.58 9.15 9.22
N ALA A 144 26.89 8.98 9.29
CA ALA A 144 27.77 9.29 8.18
C ALA A 144 27.77 8.17 7.13
N ASN A 145 27.71 6.90 7.58
CA ASN A 145 27.57 5.73 6.72
C ASN A 145 26.20 5.70 6.02
N THR A 146 25.11 6.01 6.72
CA THR A 146 23.78 6.15 6.09
C THR A 146 23.73 7.31 5.09
N THR A 147 24.39 8.44 5.38
CA THR A 147 24.47 9.58 4.46
C THR A 147 25.23 9.23 3.18
N ILE A 148 26.37 8.55 3.29
CA ILE A 148 27.17 8.20 2.12
C ILE A 148 26.52 7.09 1.28
N ALA A 149 25.87 6.12 1.94
CA ALA A 149 25.03 5.11 1.28
C ALA A 149 23.92 5.77 0.44
N ARG A 150 23.17 6.69 1.05
CA ARG A 150 22.13 7.45 0.36
C ARG A 150 22.68 8.21 -0.85
N ARG A 151 23.78 8.95 -0.68
CA ARG A 151 24.43 9.70 -1.76
C ARG A 151 24.88 8.80 -2.90
N PHE A 152 25.41 7.62 -2.59
CA PHE A 152 25.84 6.65 -3.59
C PHE A 152 24.65 6.17 -4.43
N ILE A 153 23.58 5.71 -3.77
CA ILE A 153 22.39 5.16 -4.43
C ILE A 153 21.62 6.22 -5.23
N GLU A 154 21.42 7.41 -4.66
CA GLU A 154 20.78 8.53 -5.37
C GLU A 154 21.57 8.98 -6.60
N GLY A 155 22.89 8.75 -6.61
CA GLY A 155 23.75 9.02 -7.76
C GLY A 155 23.65 8.01 -8.90
N ILE A 156 22.88 6.92 -8.74
CA ILE A 156 22.62 5.94 -9.81
C ILE A 156 21.51 6.48 -10.71
N PRO A 157 21.74 6.64 -12.03
CA PRO A 157 20.72 7.10 -12.96
C PRO A 157 19.45 6.24 -12.88
N GLY A 158 18.29 6.90 -12.67
CA GLY A 158 16.98 6.25 -12.62
C GLY A 158 16.54 5.77 -11.23
N VAL A 159 17.40 5.80 -10.21
CA VAL A 159 17.06 5.34 -8.85
C VAL A 159 16.40 6.44 -8.01
N GLY A 160 17.02 7.63 -7.96
CA GLY A 160 16.46 8.81 -7.28
C GLY A 160 16.31 8.66 -5.75
N ALA A 161 15.62 9.61 -5.12
CA ALA A 161 15.55 9.74 -3.65
C ALA A 161 14.63 8.73 -2.94
N LYS A 162 13.75 8.06 -3.69
CA LYS A 162 12.77 7.09 -3.13
C LYS A 162 13.29 5.65 -3.10
N TRP A 163 14.57 5.44 -3.38
CA TRP A 163 15.18 4.10 -3.42
C TRP A 163 14.94 3.29 -2.14
N ALA A 164 14.91 3.97 -0.98
CA ALA A 164 14.70 3.32 0.31
C ALA A 164 13.30 2.71 0.43
N GLU A 165 12.30 3.24 -0.29
CA GLU A 165 10.92 2.74 -0.32
C GLU A 165 10.75 1.54 -1.26
N ALA A 166 11.70 1.31 -2.18
CA ALA A 166 11.65 0.18 -3.10
C ALA A 166 11.72 -1.13 -2.33
N ARG A 167 11.00 -2.15 -2.79
CA ARG A 167 10.85 -3.43 -2.08
C ARG A 167 11.48 -4.59 -2.82
N ILE A 168 12.08 -5.51 -2.06
CA ILE A 168 12.47 -6.84 -2.50
C ILE A 168 11.87 -7.83 -1.50
N ASP A 169 11.14 -8.84 -2.00
CA ASP A 169 10.47 -9.86 -1.19
C ASP A 169 9.60 -9.29 -0.04
N GLY A 170 8.95 -8.14 -0.31
CA GLY A 170 8.06 -7.47 0.63
C GLY A 170 8.77 -6.54 1.63
N LYS A 171 10.10 -6.58 1.77
CA LYS A 171 10.87 -5.68 2.65
C LYS A 171 11.40 -4.48 1.87
N ARG A 172 11.41 -3.30 2.50
CA ARG A 172 12.01 -2.09 1.92
C ARG A 172 13.53 -2.21 1.89
N LEU A 173 14.17 -1.77 0.80
CA LEU A 173 15.63 -1.73 0.66
C LEU A 173 16.30 -0.89 1.75
N GLY A 174 15.64 0.18 2.19
CA GLY A 174 16.10 1.03 3.29
C GLY A 174 16.03 0.34 4.67
N ASP A 175 15.42 -0.83 4.78
CA ASP A 175 15.35 -1.60 6.02
C ASP A 175 16.17 -2.90 5.91
N MET A 176 17.09 -2.98 4.94
CA MET A 176 18.01 -4.11 4.75
C MET A 176 19.42 -3.69 5.16
N PRO A 177 19.89 -4.08 6.37
CA PRO A 177 21.20 -3.69 6.89
C PRO A 177 22.35 -3.99 5.93
N GLU A 178 22.33 -5.15 5.32
CA GLU A 178 23.37 -5.64 4.42
C GLU A 178 23.45 -4.79 3.15
N PHE A 179 22.28 -4.37 2.65
CA PHE A 179 22.20 -3.48 1.49
C PHE A 179 22.71 -2.07 1.84
N ILE A 180 22.34 -1.55 3.01
CA ILE A 180 22.81 -0.24 3.47
C ILE A 180 24.32 -0.25 3.71
N ALA A 181 24.84 -1.32 4.33
CA ALA A 181 26.28 -1.49 4.57
C ALA A 181 27.05 -1.54 3.25
N TRP A 182 26.59 -2.35 2.29
CA TRP A 182 27.15 -2.39 0.95
C TRP A 182 27.13 -1.02 0.26
N ALA A 183 26.01 -0.31 0.32
CA ALA A 183 25.89 1.01 -0.28
C ALA A 183 26.83 2.03 0.40
N ALA A 184 27.05 1.91 1.71
CA ALA A 184 28.01 2.73 2.43
C ALA A 184 29.45 2.44 1.99
N ASP A 185 29.81 1.17 1.81
CA ASP A 185 31.12 0.74 1.28
C ASP A 185 31.36 1.29 -0.13
N MET A 186 30.41 1.09 -1.03
CA MET A 186 30.50 1.63 -2.38
C MET A 186 30.57 3.16 -2.40
N GLY A 187 29.85 3.82 -1.48
CA GLY A 187 29.95 5.26 -1.28
C GLY A 187 31.33 5.69 -0.82
N ARG A 188 31.95 4.97 0.12
CA ARG A 188 33.32 5.24 0.60
C ARG A 188 34.34 5.06 -0.51
N GLU A 189 34.23 4.00 -1.31
CA GLU A 189 35.10 3.78 -2.47
C GLU A 189 34.98 4.92 -3.49
N LYS A 190 33.76 5.39 -3.75
CA LYS A 190 33.49 6.42 -4.77
C LYS A 190 33.82 7.84 -4.32
N PHE A 191 33.62 8.17 -3.05
CA PHE A 191 33.70 9.55 -2.55
C PHE A 191 34.85 9.79 -1.55
N GLY A 192 35.51 8.74 -1.06
CA GLY A 192 36.56 8.81 -0.05
C GLY A 192 36.04 8.79 1.39
N ASP A 193 36.95 9.03 2.34
CA ASP A 193 36.70 8.84 3.77
C ASP A 193 35.71 9.87 4.38
N VAL A 194 35.02 9.42 5.43
CA VAL A 194 33.79 9.93 6.04
C VAL A 194 33.90 11.35 6.60
N ALA A 195 35.13 11.83 6.84
CA ALA A 195 35.39 13.18 7.37
C ALA A 195 34.85 14.32 6.49
N PHE A 196 34.49 14.07 5.22
CA PHE A 196 34.05 15.10 4.27
C PHE A 196 32.66 14.90 3.66
N THR A 197 31.90 13.87 4.05
CA THR A 197 30.63 13.51 3.36
C THR A 197 29.38 14.21 3.89
N SER A 198 29.47 14.98 4.98
CA SER A 198 28.39 15.89 5.36
C SER A 198 28.46 17.17 4.52
N SER A 199 27.30 17.70 4.08
CA SER A 199 27.26 18.98 3.34
C SER A 199 27.91 20.12 4.13
N ASP A 200 27.96 20.00 5.46
CA ASP A 200 28.59 20.97 6.34
C ASP A 200 30.13 20.84 6.33
N SER A 201 30.68 19.64 6.19
CA SER A 201 32.12 19.43 6.01
C SER A 201 32.59 19.87 4.62
N GLU A 202 31.81 19.57 3.57
CA GLU A 202 32.10 20.05 2.21
C GLU A 202 32.01 21.58 2.11
N ARG A 203 31.03 22.19 2.80
CA ARG A 203 30.90 23.65 2.91
C ARG A 203 32.06 24.27 3.69
N LYS A 204 32.47 23.69 4.83
CA LYS A 204 33.62 24.15 5.62
C LYS A 204 34.93 24.03 4.85
N HIS A 205 35.11 22.93 4.13
CA HIS A 205 36.27 22.71 3.27
C HIS A 205 36.35 23.77 2.16
N THR A 206 35.23 24.04 1.48
CA THR A 206 35.15 25.05 0.42
C THR A 206 35.36 26.46 0.98
N ALA A 207 34.72 26.81 2.10
CA ALA A 207 34.88 28.12 2.73
C ALA A 207 36.33 28.36 3.20
N ARG A 208 36.98 27.35 3.79
CA ARG A 208 38.38 27.46 4.23
C ARG A 208 39.33 27.67 3.06
N LYS A 209 39.08 27.00 1.94
CA LYS A 209 39.83 27.21 0.70
C LYS A 209 39.66 28.65 0.19
N GLU A 210 38.43 29.15 0.11
CA GLU A 210 38.12 30.52 -0.33
C GLU A 210 38.72 31.59 0.60
N GLU A 211 38.76 31.34 1.91
CA GLU A 211 39.43 32.23 2.87
C GLU A 211 40.93 32.31 2.62
N ILE A 212 41.60 31.17 2.41
CA ILE A 212 43.03 31.12 2.14
C ILE A 212 43.33 31.79 0.79
N GLU A 213 42.52 31.55 -0.24
CA GLU A 213 42.67 32.14 -1.57
C GLU A 213 42.69 33.67 -1.57
N LYS A 214 41.96 34.31 -0.65
CA LYS A 214 41.92 35.78 -0.52
C LYS A 214 43.24 36.40 -0.07
N ILE A 215 44.09 35.62 0.60
CA ILE A 215 45.34 36.11 1.21
C ILE A 215 46.59 35.45 0.61
N ILE A 216 46.44 34.60 -0.42
CA ILE A 216 47.56 33.99 -1.13
C ILE A 216 48.58 35.05 -1.56
N GLY A 217 49.86 34.81 -1.25
CA GLY A 217 50.96 35.69 -1.64
C GLY A 217 51.23 36.87 -0.70
N THR A 218 50.49 36.98 0.41
CA THR A 218 50.79 37.93 1.50
C THR A 218 51.79 37.34 2.50
N ASP A 219 52.43 38.20 3.31
CA ASP A 219 53.30 37.74 4.40
C ASP A 219 52.53 36.86 5.40
N GLU A 220 51.29 37.24 5.72
CA GLU A 220 50.38 36.50 6.60
C GLU A 220 50.13 35.06 6.11
N TYR A 221 50.05 34.85 4.79
CA TYR A 221 49.85 33.53 4.19
C TYR A 221 51.02 32.58 4.45
N TYR A 222 52.26 33.07 4.37
CA TYR A 222 53.45 32.26 4.63
C TYR A 222 53.75 32.12 6.12
N GLU A 223 53.58 33.19 6.90
CA GLU A 223 53.85 33.17 8.35
C GLU A 223 52.91 32.23 9.11
N LYS A 224 51.65 32.13 8.69
CA LYS A 224 50.66 31.24 9.29
C LYS A 224 50.71 29.81 8.73
N GLY A 225 51.62 29.52 7.80
CA GLY A 225 51.75 28.19 7.18
C GLY A 225 50.55 27.78 6.33
N LEU A 226 49.81 28.76 5.80
CA LEU A 226 48.60 28.51 5.00
C LEU A 226 48.94 27.98 3.61
N ASP A 227 50.18 28.15 3.15
CA ASP A 227 50.74 27.50 1.97
C ASP A 227 50.69 25.97 2.06
N LYS A 228 51.02 25.42 3.23
CA LYS A 228 50.98 23.98 3.49
C LYS A 228 49.54 23.49 3.64
N GLU A 229 48.71 24.28 4.31
CA GLU A 229 47.29 23.98 4.46
C GLU A 229 46.58 23.96 3.10
N TYR A 230 46.84 24.95 2.24
CA TYR A 230 46.29 25.04 0.88
C TYR A 230 46.77 23.89 -0.01
N ALA A 231 48.06 23.54 0.05
CA ALA A 231 48.59 22.39 -0.68
C ALA A 231 47.92 21.07 -0.25
N ALA A 232 47.70 20.88 1.06
CA ALA A 232 47.00 19.71 1.58
C ALA A 232 45.52 19.65 1.14
N ILE A 233 44.85 20.81 1.06
CA ILE A 233 43.49 20.93 0.52
C ILE A 233 43.45 20.52 -0.95
N LEU A 234 44.38 21.04 -1.77
CA LEU A 234 44.44 20.72 -3.20
C LEU A 234 44.81 19.25 -3.48
N GLU A 235 45.70 18.66 -2.70
CA GLU A 235 46.07 17.25 -2.83
C GLU A 235 44.87 16.33 -2.54
N LYS A 236 44.06 16.68 -1.53
CA LYS A 236 42.82 15.97 -1.22
C LYS A 236 41.79 16.10 -2.34
N GLU A 237 41.66 17.27 -2.98
CA GLU A 237 40.79 17.46 -4.14
C GLU A 237 41.27 16.68 -5.38
N LEU A 238 42.57 16.54 -5.58
CA LEU A 238 43.15 15.76 -6.67
C LEU A 238 42.90 14.25 -6.50
N LYS A 239 42.98 13.75 -5.26
CA LYS A 239 42.62 12.36 -4.95
C LYS A 239 41.13 12.06 -5.20
N ARG A 240 40.25 13.07 -5.08
CA ARG A 240 38.81 12.97 -5.41
C ARG A 240 38.51 12.81 -6.91
N LYS A 241 39.41 13.26 -7.80
CA LYS A 241 39.21 13.28 -9.26
C LYS A 241 39.73 12.04 -9.99
N LYS A 242 40.51 11.18 -9.31
CA LYS A 242 41.01 9.91 -9.85
C LYS A 242 40.09 8.78 -9.44
#